data_AF-A0A661WGI9-F1
#
_entry.id   AF-A0A661WGI9-F1
#
_cell.length_a   1.000
_cell.length_b   1.000
_cell.length_c   1.000
_cell.angle_alpha   90.00
_cell.angle_beta   90.00
_cell.angle_gamma   90.00
#
_symmetry.space_group_name_H-M   'P 1'
#
loop_
_entity.id
_entity.type
_entity.pdbx_description
1 polymer ?
#
loop_
_entity_poly.entity_id
_entity_poly.type
_entity_poly.pdbx_seq_one_letter_code
_entity_poly.pdbx_strand_id
1 'polypeptide(L)'
;MAQLENEVTKAREAKALKSSILNKFFADRDETLWEAFQNTKIGDTEMLAQIHTQLKSLNALKSELRTIEETGLMAQVALDKEG
;
A
#
# COMPACT_ATOMS: atom_id res chain seq x y z
N MET A 1 -18.21 -12.04 -15.90
CA MET A 1 -17.29 -11.64 -16.99
C MET A 1 -16.82 -10.18 -16.90
N ALA A 2 -17.51 -9.16 -17.43
CA ALA A 2 -16.96 -7.79 -17.55
C ALA A 2 -16.48 -7.14 -16.23
N GLN A 3 -17.15 -7.40 -15.10
CA GLN A 3 -16.72 -6.92 -13.78
C GLN A 3 -15.45 -7.62 -13.29
N LEU A 4 -15.31 -8.93 -13.51
CA LEU A 4 -14.13 -9.69 -13.10
C LEU A 4 -12.90 -9.27 -13.93
N GLU A 5 -13.08 -9.06 -15.23
CA GLU A 5 -12.02 -8.55 -16.12
C GLU A 5 -11.52 -7.17 -15.71
N ASN A 6 -12.44 -6.30 -15.24
CA ASN A 6 -12.08 -4.98 -14.71
C ASN A 6 -11.23 -5.11 -13.44
N GLU A 7 -11.61 -5.97 -12.48
CA GLU A 7 -10.83 -6.18 -11.25
C GLU A 7 -9.44 -6.77 -11.53
N VAL A 8 -9.33 -7.71 -12.48
CA VAL A 8 -8.03 -8.21 -12.95
C VAL A 8 -7.18 -7.09 -13.57
N THR A 9 -7.79 -6.21 -14.37
CA THR A 9 -7.10 -5.09 -15.00
C THR A 9 -6.57 -4.10 -13.97
N LYS A 10 -7.40 -3.68 -13.01
CA LYS A 10 -6.98 -2.81 -11.90
C LYS A 10 -5.82 -3.40 -11.11
N ALA A 11 -5.85 -4.71 -10.81
CA ALA A 11 -4.76 -5.36 -10.09
C ALA A 11 -3.46 -5.40 -10.91
N ARG A 12 -3.53 -5.58 -12.24
CA ARG A 12 -2.35 -5.49 -13.11
C ARG A 12 -1.75 -4.08 -13.12
N GLU A 13 -2.59 -3.05 -13.23
CA GLU A 13 -2.15 -1.65 -13.16
C GLU A 13 -1.54 -1.30 -11.81
N ALA A 14 -2.18 -1.71 -10.71
CA ALA A 14 -1.66 -1.53 -9.36
C ALA A 14 -0.30 -2.22 -9.18
N LYS A 15 -0.14 -3.45 -9.68
CA LYS A 15 1.13 -4.18 -9.63
C LYS A 15 2.23 -3.50 -10.44
N ALA A 16 1.90 -2.97 -11.62
CA ALA A 16 2.82 -2.21 -12.45
C ALA A 16 3.26 -0.91 -11.74
N LEU A 17 2.32 -0.16 -11.18
CA LEU A 17 2.59 1.08 -10.43
C LEU A 17 3.41 0.81 -9.16
N LYS A 18 3.11 -0.30 -8.48
CA LYS A 18 3.87 -0.75 -7.30
C LYS A 18 5.32 -1.04 -7.64
N SER A 19 5.55 -1.75 -8.75
CA SER A 19 6.90 -2.07 -9.22
C SER A 19 7.66 -0.85 -9.74
N SER A 20 6.98 0.14 -10.34
CA SER A 20 7.65 1.28 -10.97
C SER A 20 7.99 2.39 -9.96
N ILE A 21 7.09 2.67 -9.00
CA ILE A 21 7.21 3.86 -8.15
C ILE A 21 6.85 3.61 -6.69
N LEU A 22 5.79 2.83 -6.39
CA LEU A 22 5.28 2.81 -5.01
C LEU A 22 6.20 2.05 -4.06
N ASN A 23 6.88 0.99 -4.51
CA ASN A 23 7.84 0.28 -3.66
C ASN A 23 8.94 1.20 -3.15
N LYS A 24 9.50 2.03 -4.03
CA LYS A 24 10.51 3.02 -3.66
C LYS A 24 9.90 4.07 -2.73
N PHE A 25 8.74 4.62 -3.09
CA PHE A 25 8.05 5.60 -2.25
C PHE A 25 7.79 5.08 -0.83
N PHE A 26 7.31 3.85 -0.67
CA PHE A 26 7.06 3.27 0.65
C PHE A 26 8.35 3.07 1.44
N ALA A 27 9.42 2.57 0.80
CA ALA A 27 10.72 2.39 1.44
C ALA A 27 11.29 3.74 1.90
N ASP A 28 11.33 4.74 1.02
CA ASP A 28 11.83 6.09 1.32
C ASP A 28 11.03 6.72 2.49
N ARG A 29 9.71 6.51 2.54
CA ARG A 29 8.85 7.04 3.60
C ARG A 29 8.99 6.30 4.92
N ASP A 30 9.11 4.97 4.91
CA ASP A 30 9.39 4.19 6.11
C ASP A 30 10.72 4.64 6.75
N GLU A 31 11.77 4.80 5.93
CA GLU A 31 13.08 5.28 6.36
C GLU A 31 13.01 6.69 6.94
N THR A 32 12.37 7.63 6.23
CA THR A 32 12.20 9.01 6.70
C THR A 32 11.47 9.07 8.05
N LEU A 33 10.41 8.27 8.23
CA LEU A 33 9.64 8.25 9.48
C LEU A 33 10.42 7.59 10.61
N TRP A 34 11.22 6.58 10.30
CA TRP A 34 12.09 5.93 11.26
C TRP A 34 13.20 6.88 11.75
N GLU A 35 13.85 7.60 10.84
CA GLU A 35 14.85 8.62 11.19
C GLU A 35 14.23 9.74 12.02
N ALA A 36 13.03 10.22 11.65
CA ALA A 36 12.31 11.23 12.42
C ALA A 36 12.03 10.74 13.85
N PHE A 37 11.62 9.48 14.00
CA PHE A 37 11.38 8.87 15.31
C PHE A 37 12.66 8.79 16.15
N GLN A 38 13.77 8.32 15.57
CA GLN A 38 15.05 8.23 16.27
C GLN A 38 15.59 9.59 16.73
N ASN A 39 15.33 10.64 15.95
CA ASN A 39 15.75 12.00 16.28
C ASN A 39 14.77 12.75 17.20
N THR A 40 13.61 12.15 17.52
CA THR A 40 12.62 12.78 18.39
C THR A 40 13.08 12.73 19.84
N LYS A 41 13.07 13.89 20.51
CA LYS A 41 13.46 13.97 21.92
C LYS A 41 12.44 13.27 22.82
N ILE A 42 12.94 12.65 23.89
CA ILE A 42 12.07 12.08 24.93
C ILE A 42 11.21 13.22 25.51
N GLY A 43 9.89 13.04 25.49
CA GLY A 43 8.92 14.03 25.96
C GLY A 43 8.32 14.92 24.87
N ASP A 44 8.82 14.86 23.63
CA ASP A 44 8.20 15.53 22.48
C ASP A 44 7.01 14.73 21.94
N THR A 45 5.91 14.78 22.69
CA THR A 45 4.69 14.02 22.38
C THR A 45 3.99 14.50 21.11
N GLU A 46 4.18 15.75 20.72
CA GLU A 46 3.58 16.30 19.50
C GLU A 46 4.22 15.69 18.26
N MET A 47 5.57 15.69 18.19
CA MET A 47 6.29 15.06 17.09
C MET A 47 5.98 13.56 17.01
N LEU A 48 5.94 12.86 18.16
CA LEU A 48 5.55 11.44 18.21
C LEU A 48 4.13 11.19 17.67
N ALA A 49 3.17 12.05 17.99
CA ALA A 49 1.80 11.93 17.49
C ALA A 49 1.72 12.16 15.98
N GLN A 50 2.51 13.11 15.46
CA GLN A 50 2.60 13.37 14.02
C GLN A 50 3.22 12.17 13.27
N ILE A 51 4.33 11.63 13.76
CA ILE A 51 4.99 10.45 13.19
C ILE A 51 4.03 9.24 13.19
N HIS A 52 3.36 9.00 14.32
CA HIS A 52 2.38 7.92 14.42
C HIS A 52 1.24 8.07 13.41
N THR A 53 0.72 9.29 13.21
CA THR A 53 -0.33 9.56 12.22
C THR A 53 0.14 9.29 10.80
N GLN A 54 1.36 9.71 10.47
CA GLN A 54 1.95 9.45 9.15
C GLN A 54 2.19 7.95 8.91
N LEU A 55 2.72 7.21 9.90
CA LEU A 55 2.87 5.76 9.83
C LEU A 55 1.52 5.05 9.63
N LYS A 56 0.48 5.48 10.34
CA LYS A 56 -0.87 4.94 10.19
C LYS A 56 -1.40 5.14 8.77
N SER A 57 -1.27 6.33 8.21
CA SER A 57 -1.68 6.64 6.84
C SER A 57 -0.88 5.84 5.80
N LEU A 58 0.43 5.68 6.00
CA LEU A 58 1.28 4.89 5.11
C LEU A 58 0.87 3.41 5.10
N ASN A 59 0.58 2.85 6.28
CA ASN A 59 0.10 1.48 6.42
C ASN A 59 -1.29 1.28 5.83
N ALA A 60 -2.18 2.27 5.95
CA ALA A 60 -3.49 2.22 5.30
C ALA A 60 -3.36 2.13 3.77
N LEU A 61 -2.51 2.97 3.17
CA LEU A 61 -2.23 2.93 1.72
C LEU A 61 -1.64 1.59 1.27
N LYS A 62 -0.69 1.02 2.04
CA LYS A 62 -0.15 -0.32 1.78
C LYS A 62 -1.24 -1.39 1.83
N SER A 63 -2.17 -1.27 2.77
CA SER A 63 -3.30 -2.19 2.92
C SER A 63 -4.27 -2.06 1.73
N GLU A 64 -4.60 -0.85 1.28
CA GLU A 64 -5.49 -0.65 0.13
C GLU A 64 -4.92 -1.27 -1.15
N LEU A 65 -3.62 -1.08 -1.40
CA LEU A 65 -2.95 -1.71 -2.54
C LEU A 65 -3.00 -3.24 -2.46
N ARG A 66 -2.76 -3.79 -1.28
CA ARG A 66 -2.84 -5.24 -1.06
C ARG A 66 -4.25 -5.76 -1.32
N THR A 67 -5.28 -5.05 -0.86
CA THR A 67 -6.68 -5.41 -1.13
C THR A 67 -6.97 -5.43 -2.63
N ILE A 68 -6.46 -4.46 -3.41
CA ILE A 68 -6.62 -4.43 -4.86
C ILE A 68 -5.94 -5.65 -5.52
N GLU A 69 -4.72 -5.98 -5.09
CA GLU A 69 -3.98 -7.16 -5.59
C GLU A 69 -4.73 -8.47 -5.28
N GLU A 70 -5.22 -8.64 -4.05
CA GLU A 70 -5.96 -9.83 -3.61
C GLU A 70 -7.32 -9.96 -4.32
N THR A 71 -8.02 -8.83 -4.51
CA THR A 71 -9.30 -8.79 -5.25
C THR A 71 -9.11 -9.21 -6.70
N GLY A 72 -8.08 -8.70 -7.38
CA GLY A 72 -7.79 -9.12 -8.76
C GLY A 72 -7.35 -10.57 -8.87
N LEU A 73 -6.62 -11.11 -7.89
CA LEU A 73 -6.28 -12.53 -7.85
C LEU A 73 -7.53 -13.40 -7.73
N MET A 74 -8.44 -13.04 -6.83
CA MET A 74 -9.73 -13.74 -6.69
C MET A 74 -10.57 -13.66 -7.97
N ALA A 75 -10.57 -12.50 -8.64
CA ALA A 75 -11.27 -12.32 -9.91
C ALA A 75 -10.68 -13.17 -11.04
N GLN A 76 -9.35 -13.28 -11.11
CA GLN A 76 -8.68 -14.15 -12.09
C GLN A 76 -9.05 -15.62 -11.86
N VAL A 77 -9.00 -16.09 -10.61
CA VAL A 77 -9.39 -17.47 -10.27
C VAL A 77 -10.86 -17.76 -10.62
N ALA A 78 -11.74 -16.78 -10.49
CA ALA A 78 -13.15 -16.92 -10.89
C ALA A 78 -13.29 -17.05 -12.42
N LEU A 79 -12.58 -16.21 -13.19
CA LEU A 79 -12.58 -16.31 -14.66
C LEU A 79 -12.04 -17.66 -15.14
N ASP A 80 -10.96 -18.16 -14.53
CA ASP A 80 -10.34 -19.43 -14.90
C ASP A 80 -11.24 -20.65 -14.61
N LYS A 81 -12.27 -20.49 -13.77
CA LYS A 81 -13.26 -21.54 -13.45
C LYS A 81 -14.54 -21.44 -14.28
N GLU A 82 -14.84 -20.27 -14.85
CA GLU A 82 -16.01 -20.03 -15.70
C GLU A 82 -15.73 -20.24 -17.20
N GLY A 83 -14.45 -20.33 -17.60
CA GLY A 83 -13.99 -20.70 -18.95
C GLY A 83 -13.71 -22.18 -19.11
#